data_AF-A0A8T7G1U7-F1
#
_entry.id   AF-A0A8T7G1U7-F1
#
_cell.length_a   1.000
_cell.length_b   1.000
_cell.length_c   1.000
_cell.angle_alpha   90.00
_cell.angle_beta   90.00
_cell.angle_gamma   90.00
#
_symmetry.space_group_name_H-M   'P 1'
#
loop_
_entity.id
_entity.type
_entity.pdbx_description
1 polymer ?
#
loop_
_entity_poly.entity_id
_entity_poly.type
_entity_poly.pdbx_seq_one_letter_code
_entity_poly.pdbx_strand_id
1 'polypeptide(L)'
;MNTDTKHPVLVTGAHRSGTTWVGMMLAASGEFAYVSEPLNVWHRPGVMKADVPHWNQYICEDNEAEYLSAFQDTLRLQYLWWEEFKSLRTFKDIGRMMRDSFRFTWGRMAGQRPLLKDPFAVFSAHWFAERLNAQVVITLRHPAAFVSSLKRLGWTFNFQHLLQQPLLLRDWLGPYEEQMRTADKAPDDLINRASLLWSLIYRVVHQMQEQHPDFEVVRHETLSLEPIKEFEKLYSALDIPFTVQAKNTIQKATGAANPSEVSKSNIYATSLDSRANLKNWQKRLSADEISRIRELTEPVASLFYSDGDWS
;
A
#
# COMPACT_ATOMS: atom_id res chain seq x y z
N MET A 1 -8.43 32.57 13.48
CA MET A 1 -7.82 31.46 14.25
C MET A 1 -8.11 30.19 13.46
N ASN A 2 -7.26 29.84 12.49
CA ASN A 2 -7.40 28.58 11.77
C ASN A 2 -6.79 27.51 12.66
N THR A 3 -7.63 26.64 13.21
CA THR A 3 -7.20 25.35 13.74
C THR A 3 -6.59 24.60 12.56
N ASP A 4 -5.27 24.44 12.60
CA ASP A 4 -4.45 23.68 11.67
C ASP A 4 -5.03 22.26 11.51
N THR A 5 -5.84 22.04 10.47
CA THR A 5 -6.50 20.75 10.26
C THR A 5 -5.46 19.76 9.77
N LYS A 6 -4.86 19.00 10.69
CA LYS A 6 -3.98 17.88 10.37
C LYS A 6 -4.76 16.82 9.55
N HIS A 7 -4.66 16.90 8.23
CA HIS A 7 -5.26 15.97 7.26
C HIS A 7 -4.84 14.52 7.54
N PRO A 8 -5.60 13.45 7.30
CA PRO A 8 -5.03 12.11 7.39
C PRO A 8 -4.02 11.84 6.26
N VAL A 9 -3.19 10.80 6.39
CA VAL A 9 -2.33 10.30 5.29
C VAL A 9 -2.76 8.91 4.89
N LEU A 10 -2.89 8.67 3.59
CA LEU A 10 -3.02 7.34 3.01
C LEU A 10 -1.69 6.93 2.38
N VAL A 11 -1.12 5.80 2.82
CA VAL A 11 0.01 5.15 2.14
C VAL A 11 -0.50 3.89 1.45
N THR A 12 -0.58 3.92 0.12
CA THR A 12 -1.12 2.85 -0.72
C THR A 12 -0.19 2.51 -1.89
N GLY A 13 -0.65 1.69 -2.83
CA GLY A 13 0.13 1.11 -3.92
C GLY A 13 -0.05 -0.40 -3.98
N ALA A 14 0.58 -1.07 -4.94
CA ALA A 14 0.46 -2.53 -5.02
C ALA A 14 0.97 -3.20 -3.73
N HIS A 15 0.42 -4.35 -3.36
CA HIS A 15 1.06 -5.16 -2.31
C HIS A 15 2.52 -5.48 -2.72
N ARG A 16 3.41 -5.74 -1.76
CA ARG A 16 4.87 -5.97 -2.03
C ARG A 16 5.61 -4.82 -2.75
N SER A 17 5.03 -3.63 -2.87
CA SER A 17 5.71 -2.43 -3.40
C SER A 17 6.40 -1.57 -2.34
N GLY A 18 6.31 -1.95 -1.05
CA GLY A 18 6.98 -1.24 0.05
C GLY A 18 6.06 -0.37 0.91
N THR A 19 4.75 -0.38 0.67
CA THR A 19 3.76 0.36 1.48
C THR A 19 3.97 0.25 2.99
N THR A 20 4.22 -0.95 3.54
CA THR A 20 4.48 -1.12 4.98
C THR A 20 5.75 -0.40 5.44
N TRP A 21 6.83 -0.49 4.66
CA TRP A 21 8.09 0.16 4.98
C TRP A 21 7.92 1.68 4.97
N VAL A 22 7.34 2.24 3.90
CA VAL A 22 7.09 3.68 3.78
C VAL A 22 6.19 4.19 4.91
N GLY A 23 5.07 3.52 5.18
CA GLY A 23 4.17 3.92 6.26
C GLY A 23 4.83 3.88 7.64
N MET A 24 5.67 2.88 7.92
CA MET A 24 6.42 2.81 9.19
C MET A 24 7.50 3.89 9.29
N MET A 25 8.18 4.24 8.19
CA MET A 25 9.18 5.31 8.19
C MET A 25 8.55 6.68 8.37
N LEU A 26 7.35 6.91 7.83
CA LEU A 26 6.57 8.13 8.10
C LEU A 26 6.10 8.18 9.56
N ALA A 27 5.61 7.06 10.11
CA ALA A 27 5.19 6.99 11.51
C ALA A 27 6.35 7.13 12.51
N ALA A 28 7.60 6.98 12.08
CA ALA A 28 8.78 7.12 12.93
C ALA A 28 8.97 8.55 13.48
N SER A 29 8.34 9.55 12.87
CA SER A 29 8.28 10.93 13.34
C SER A 29 7.68 11.10 14.74
N GLY A 30 6.76 10.21 15.11
CA GLY A 30 5.92 10.36 16.30
C GLY A 30 4.65 11.18 16.07
N GLU A 31 4.47 11.79 14.89
CA GLU A 31 3.29 12.60 14.56
C GLU A 31 2.06 11.75 14.19
N PHE A 32 2.25 10.46 13.92
CA PHE A 32 1.20 9.60 13.36
C PHE A 32 0.71 8.49 14.28
N ALA A 33 -0.59 8.30 14.27
CA ALA A 33 -1.26 7.08 14.69
C ALA A 33 -1.35 6.13 13.48
N TYR A 34 -0.48 5.12 13.46
CA TYR A 34 -0.42 4.15 12.36
C TYR A 34 -1.58 3.16 12.42
N VAL A 35 -2.42 3.16 11.38
CA VAL A 35 -3.54 2.24 11.18
C VAL A 35 -3.21 1.28 10.04
N SER A 36 -3.25 -0.01 10.32
CA SER A 36 -2.82 -1.05 9.37
C SER A 36 -3.99 -1.65 8.61
N GLU A 37 -4.00 -1.44 7.30
CA GLU A 37 -4.82 -2.10 6.29
C GLU A 37 -6.33 -2.25 6.62
N PRO A 38 -7.08 -1.14 6.81
CA PRO A 38 -8.53 -1.19 7.03
C PRO A 38 -9.33 -1.92 5.94
N LEU A 39 -8.89 -1.87 4.68
CA LEU A 39 -9.50 -2.54 3.52
C LEU A 39 -8.90 -3.94 3.26
N ASN A 40 -8.21 -4.52 4.24
CA ASN A 40 -7.92 -5.94 4.21
C ASN A 40 -9.23 -6.72 4.39
N VAL A 41 -9.50 -7.76 3.60
CA VAL A 41 -10.72 -8.59 3.78
C VAL A 41 -10.75 -9.30 5.14
N TRP A 42 -9.59 -9.41 5.80
CA TRP A 42 -9.43 -9.94 7.16
C TRP A 42 -9.19 -8.83 8.20
N HIS A 43 -9.54 -7.59 7.89
CA HIS A 43 -9.42 -6.48 8.83
C HIS A 43 -10.22 -6.74 10.11
N ARG A 44 -9.89 -5.97 11.14
CA ARG A 44 -10.50 -6.11 12.47
C ARG A 44 -11.63 -5.10 12.61
N PRO A 45 -12.85 -5.53 13.00
CA PRO A 45 -14.00 -4.62 13.06
C PRO A 45 -13.83 -3.55 14.14
N GLY A 46 -12.95 -3.75 15.12
CA GLY A 46 -12.53 -2.71 16.06
C GLY A 46 -11.78 -1.54 15.43
N VAL A 47 -11.10 -1.76 14.31
CA VAL A 47 -10.32 -0.76 13.56
C VAL A 47 -11.20 -0.02 12.56
N MET A 48 -12.02 -0.77 11.81
CA MET A 48 -12.93 -0.25 10.78
C MET A 48 -14.11 -1.21 10.69
N LYS A 49 -15.34 -0.72 10.84
CA LYS A 49 -16.55 -1.55 11.02
C LYS A 49 -17.23 -2.00 9.73
N ALA A 50 -16.95 -1.34 8.60
CA ALA A 50 -17.62 -1.64 7.34
C ALA A 50 -17.11 -2.96 6.78
N ASP A 51 -17.99 -3.70 6.11
CA ASP A 51 -17.61 -4.96 5.49
C ASP A 51 -16.76 -4.73 4.24
N VAL A 52 -15.77 -5.59 4.03
CA VAL A 52 -14.82 -5.50 2.90
C VAL A 52 -14.84 -6.84 2.17
N PRO A 53 -15.78 -7.03 1.23
CA PRO A 53 -16.00 -8.34 0.61
C PRO A 53 -14.91 -8.72 -0.40
N HIS A 54 -14.19 -7.73 -0.96
CA HIS A 54 -13.20 -7.96 -2.00
C HIS A 54 -11.82 -7.41 -1.64
N TRP A 55 -10.77 -8.14 -2.02
CA TRP A 55 -9.43 -7.56 -2.07
C TRP A 55 -9.42 -6.40 -3.07
N ASN A 56 -8.76 -5.31 -2.68
CA ASN A 56 -8.80 -4.07 -3.45
C ASN A 56 -10.23 -3.52 -3.63
N GLN A 57 -11.02 -3.50 -2.55
CA GLN A 57 -12.36 -2.94 -2.53
C GLN A 57 -12.34 -1.48 -3.00
N TYR A 58 -13.06 -1.23 -4.09
CA TYR A 58 -13.25 0.07 -4.69
C TYR A 58 -14.38 0.82 -3.99
N ILE A 59 -14.09 2.07 -3.66
CA ILE A 59 -15.01 3.00 -3.00
C ILE A 59 -15.03 4.28 -3.82
N CYS A 60 -16.23 4.73 -4.17
CA CYS A 60 -16.51 5.99 -4.85
C CYS A 60 -17.79 6.61 -4.28
N GLU A 61 -18.22 7.75 -4.81
CA GLU A 61 -19.40 8.46 -4.30
C GLU A 61 -20.68 7.60 -4.32
N ASP A 62 -20.81 6.67 -5.28
CA ASP A 62 -22.03 5.85 -5.42
C ASP A 62 -22.20 4.78 -4.34
N ASN A 63 -21.12 4.32 -3.71
CA ASN A 63 -21.17 3.33 -2.63
C ASN A 63 -20.62 3.86 -1.29
N GLU A 64 -20.30 5.15 -1.20
CA GLU A 64 -19.65 5.71 -0.01
C GLU A 64 -20.49 5.61 1.26
N ALA A 65 -21.82 5.50 1.14
CA ALA A 65 -22.74 5.42 2.28
C ALA A 65 -22.40 4.24 3.21
N GLU A 66 -21.81 3.17 2.66
CA GLU A 66 -21.39 1.99 3.41
C GLU A 66 -20.09 2.21 4.20
N TYR A 67 -19.22 3.11 3.71
CA TYR A 67 -17.83 3.22 4.15
C TYR A 67 -17.50 4.53 4.88
N LEU A 68 -18.14 5.63 4.50
CA LEU A 68 -17.78 6.99 4.93
C LEU A 68 -17.80 7.12 6.46
N SER A 69 -18.89 6.67 7.10
CA SER A 69 -19.00 6.74 8.56
C SER A 69 -17.96 5.87 9.27
N ALA A 70 -17.64 4.70 8.71
CA ALA A 70 -16.63 3.80 9.27
C ALA A 70 -15.23 4.43 9.20
N PHE A 71 -14.87 5.01 8.07
CA PHE A 71 -13.59 5.72 7.95
C PHE A 71 -13.53 6.98 8.79
N GLN A 72 -14.62 7.75 8.92
CA GLN A 72 -14.66 8.90 9.84
C GLN A 72 -14.42 8.47 11.29
N ASP A 73 -14.96 7.32 11.73
CA ASP A 73 -14.69 6.76 13.05
C ASP A 73 -13.20 6.36 13.18
N THR A 74 -12.67 5.64 12.19
CA THR A 74 -11.26 5.23 12.14
C THR A 74 -10.31 6.44 12.17
N LEU A 75 -10.59 7.50 11.41
CA LEU A 75 -9.79 8.72 11.33
C LEU A 75 -9.91 9.58 12.60
N ARG A 76 -11.01 9.50 13.33
CA ARG A 76 -11.12 10.06 14.69
C ARG A 76 -10.41 9.21 15.75
N LEU A 77 -9.68 8.17 15.31
CA LEU A 77 -9.00 7.20 16.16
C LEU A 77 -9.95 6.60 17.22
N GLN A 78 -11.19 6.37 16.82
CA GLN A 78 -12.20 5.75 17.66
C GLN A 78 -12.14 4.23 17.51
N TYR A 79 -11.57 3.56 18.50
CA TYR A 79 -11.54 2.09 18.52
C TYR A 79 -12.90 1.51 18.92
N LEU A 80 -13.44 0.62 18.09
CA LEU A 80 -14.78 0.05 18.25
C LEU A 80 -14.73 -1.26 19.04
N TRP A 81 -14.50 -1.14 20.35
CA TRP A 81 -14.37 -2.27 21.27
C TRP A 81 -15.49 -3.32 21.15
N TRP A 82 -16.73 -2.87 21.03
CA TRP A 82 -17.88 -3.78 20.98
C TRP A 82 -17.91 -4.61 19.69
N GLU A 83 -17.57 -4.01 18.56
CA GLU A 83 -17.51 -4.74 17.29
C GLU A 83 -16.33 -5.71 17.26
N GLU A 84 -15.18 -5.30 17.83
CA GLU A 84 -14.06 -6.20 18.02
C GLU A 84 -14.43 -7.40 18.89
N PHE A 85 -15.08 -7.15 20.04
CA PHE A 85 -15.41 -8.18 21.02
C PHE A 85 -16.26 -9.30 20.41
N LYS A 86 -17.24 -8.96 19.56
CA LYS A 86 -18.07 -9.94 18.83
C LYS A 86 -17.26 -10.84 17.89
N SER A 87 -16.10 -10.37 17.43
CA SER A 87 -15.24 -11.08 16.47
C SER A 87 -14.16 -11.95 17.11
N LEU A 88 -13.95 -11.85 18.43
CA LEU A 88 -12.87 -12.56 19.13
C LEU A 88 -13.09 -14.07 19.15
N ARG A 89 -12.10 -14.83 18.70
CA ARG A 89 -12.13 -16.31 18.72
C ARG A 89 -11.00 -16.93 19.53
N THR A 90 -9.89 -16.21 19.73
CA THR A 90 -8.68 -16.75 20.36
C THR A 90 -8.02 -15.75 21.33
N PHE A 91 -7.17 -16.25 22.23
CA PHE A 91 -6.35 -15.37 23.10
C PHE A 91 -5.41 -14.44 22.31
N LYS A 92 -4.95 -14.87 21.13
CA LYS A 92 -4.16 -14.01 20.23
C LYS A 92 -4.98 -12.82 19.73
N ASP A 93 -6.29 -12.99 19.56
CA ASP A 93 -7.20 -11.92 19.16
C ASP A 93 -7.36 -10.87 20.25
N ILE A 94 -7.42 -11.30 21.53
CA ILE A 94 -7.44 -10.38 22.68
C ILE A 94 -6.14 -9.55 22.70
N GLY A 95 -4.98 -10.18 22.49
CA GLY A 95 -3.71 -9.46 22.44
C GLY A 95 -3.64 -8.44 21.30
N ARG A 96 -4.18 -8.76 20.12
CA ARG A 96 -4.27 -7.82 19.00
C ARG A 96 -5.23 -6.67 19.31
N MET A 97 -6.41 -6.96 19.86
CA MET A 97 -7.37 -5.96 20.30
C MET A 97 -6.72 -4.96 21.26
N MET A 98 -6.05 -5.45 22.32
CA MET A 98 -5.40 -4.59 23.31
C MET A 98 -4.30 -3.72 22.69
N ARG A 99 -3.52 -4.28 21.76
CA ARG A 99 -2.49 -3.51 21.03
C ARG A 99 -3.12 -2.41 20.18
N ASP A 100 -4.15 -2.73 19.42
CA ASP A 100 -4.76 -1.80 18.47
C ASP A 100 -5.58 -0.74 19.20
N SER A 101 -6.30 -1.11 20.26
CA SER A 101 -7.01 -0.17 21.12
C SER A 101 -6.07 0.79 21.86
N PHE A 102 -4.92 0.30 22.34
CA PHE A 102 -3.88 1.15 22.92
C PHE A 102 -3.36 2.16 21.89
N ARG A 103 -3.05 1.73 20.66
CA ARG A 103 -2.58 2.63 19.59
C ARG A 103 -3.60 3.71 19.25
N PHE A 104 -4.87 3.35 19.11
CA PHE A 104 -5.95 4.29 18.81
C PHE A 104 -6.14 5.28 19.96
N THR A 105 -6.22 4.78 21.19
CA THR A 105 -6.41 5.61 22.39
C THR A 105 -5.23 6.56 22.60
N TRP A 106 -3.99 6.04 22.50
CA TRP A 106 -2.78 6.84 22.61
C TRP A 106 -2.69 7.89 21.51
N GLY A 107 -2.92 7.52 20.25
CA GLY A 107 -2.87 8.45 19.13
C GLY A 107 -3.90 9.57 19.28
N ARG A 108 -5.11 9.24 19.75
CA ARG A 108 -6.15 10.24 20.05
C ARG A 108 -5.72 11.18 21.18
N MET A 109 -5.19 10.64 22.28
CA MET A 109 -4.74 11.43 23.43
C MET A 109 -3.54 12.32 23.10
N ALA A 110 -2.62 11.83 22.27
CA ALA A 110 -1.42 12.54 21.84
C ALA A 110 -1.69 13.52 20.68
N GLY A 111 -2.94 13.63 20.19
CA GLY A 111 -3.27 14.50 19.06
C GLY A 111 -2.56 14.12 17.76
N GLN A 112 -2.26 12.84 17.59
CA GLN A 112 -1.58 12.32 16.41
C GLN A 112 -2.50 12.35 15.20
N ARG A 113 -1.89 12.57 14.03
CA ARG A 113 -2.54 12.49 12.73
C ARG A 113 -2.75 11.01 12.36
N PRO A 114 -3.89 10.60 11.80
CA PRO A 114 -4.05 9.22 11.33
C PRO A 114 -3.18 8.96 10.09
N LEU A 115 -2.46 7.84 10.07
CA LEU A 115 -1.80 7.31 8.88
C LEU A 115 -2.40 5.94 8.55
N LEU A 116 -3.20 5.89 7.50
CA LEU A 116 -3.75 4.65 6.96
C LEU A 116 -2.71 4.04 6.01
N LYS A 117 -2.11 2.91 6.38
CA LYS A 117 -1.28 2.15 5.45
C LYS A 117 -2.11 1.02 4.87
N ASP A 118 -2.38 1.04 3.58
CA ASP A 118 -3.27 0.07 2.96
C ASP A 118 -2.97 -0.15 1.46
N PRO A 119 -2.38 -1.30 1.07
CA PRO A 119 -2.14 -1.60 -0.34
C PRO A 119 -3.44 -1.95 -1.11
N PHE A 120 -4.54 -2.22 -0.42
CA PHE A 120 -5.83 -2.54 -1.03
C PHE A 120 -6.61 -1.28 -1.40
N ALA A 121 -6.30 -0.14 -0.78
CA ALA A 121 -6.96 1.13 -1.05
C ALA A 121 -6.59 1.80 -2.39
N VAL A 122 -5.70 1.22 -3.20
CA VAL A 122 -5.08 1.93 -4.34
C VAL A 122 -6.09 2.40 -5.39
N PHE A 123 -7.12 1.60 -5.70
CA PHE A 123 -8.17 2.02 -6.63
C PHE A 123 -9.13 3.05 -6.02
N SER A 124 -9.17 3.17 -4.69
CA SER A 124 -10.02 4.10 -3.95
C SER A 124 -9.28 5.38 -3.55
N ALA A 125 -8.01 5.54 -3.96
CA ALA A 125 -7.15 6.64 -3.50
C ALA A 125 -7.75 8.03 -3.77
N HIS A 126 -8.37 8.21 -4.94
CA HIS A 126 -9.15 9.40 -5.30
C HIS A 126 -10.25 9.72 -4.28
N TRP A 127 -11.06 8.73 -3.89
CA TRP A 127 -12.11 8.90 -2.88
C TRP A 127 -11.56 9.29 -1.51
N PHE A 128 -10.43 8.69 -1.09
CA PHE A 128 -9.76 9.07 0.16
C PHE A 128 -9.29 10.53 0.14
N ALA A 129 -8.77 11.00 -0.99
CA ALA A 129 -8.35 12.40 -1.14
C ALA A 129 -9.55 13.35 -1.06
N GLU A 130 -10.59 13.12 -1.87
CA GLU A 130 -11.70 14.07 -1.98
C GLU A 130 -12.66 14.05 -0.79
N ARG A 131 -13.00 12.85 -0.29
CA ARG A 131 -14.05 12.68 0.72
C ARG A 131 -13.53 12.69 2.14
N LEU A 132 -12.28 12.25 2.33
CA LEU A 132 -11.64 12.20 3.65
C LEU A 132 -10.50 13.22 3.80
N ASN A 133 -10.26 14.02 2.75
CA ASN A 133 -9.23 15.06 2.72
C ASN A 133 -7.85 14.49 3.08
N ALA A 134 -7.56 13.27 2.60
CA ALA A 134 -6.32 12.56 2.89
C ALA A 134 -5.23 12.98 1.92
N GLN A 135 -4.02 13.24 2.43
CA GLN A 135 -2.84 13.31 1.59
C GLN A 135 -2.43 11.89 1.17
N VAL A 136 -2.24 11.68 -0.12
CA VAL A 136 -2.04 10.33 -0.68
C VAL A 136 -0.59 10.14 -1.08
N VAL A 137 0.01 9.07 -0.56
CA VAL A 137 1.32 8.55 -0.95
C VAL A 137 1.13 7.19 -1.59
N ILE A 138 1.56 7.04 -2.85
CA ILE A 138 1.44 5.78 -3.58
C ILE A 138 2.84 5.22 -3.82
N THR A 139 3.13 4.06 -3.24
CA THR A 139 4.41 3.39 -3.47
C THR A 139 4.37 2.60 -4.77
N LEU A 140 5.32 2.87 -5.64
CA LEU A 140 5.54 2.19 -6.91
C LEU A 140 6.80 1.33 -6.82
N ARG A 141 6.75 0.10 -7.34
CA ARG A 141 7.92 -0.79 -7.39
C ARG A 141 8.04 -1.41 -8.78
N HIS A 142 9.29 -1.61 -9.22
CA HIS A 142 9.61 -2.12 -10.55
C HIS A 142 8.85 -3.42 -10.83
N PRO A 143 8.23 -3.59 -12.02
CA PRO A 143 7.37 -4.74 -12.33
C PRO A 143 8.11 -6.07 -12.13
N ALA A 144 9.35 -6.19 -12.60
CA ALA A 144 10.15 -7.40 -12.38
C ALA A 144 10.40 -7.70 -10.89
N ALA A 145 10.61 -6.67 -10.06
CA ALA A 145 10.81 -6.84 -8.62
C ALA A 145 9.51 -7.26 -7.92
N PHE A 146 8.38 -6.71 -8.34
CA PHE A 146 7.06 -7.09 -7.86
C PHE A 146 6.72 -8.56 -8.20
N VAL A 147 6.82 -8.93 -9.49
CA VAL A 147 6.57 -10.31 -9.96
C VAL A 147 7.51 -11.30 -9.28
N SER A 148 8.80 -10.97 -9.17
CA SER A 148 9.79 -11.79 -8.47
C SER A 148 9.43 -12.00 -7.00
N SER A 149 8.87 -11.00 -6.32
CA SER A 149 8.42 -11.14 -4.93
C SER A 149 7.24 -12.10 -4.81
N LEU A 150 6.28 -12.06 -5.75
CA LEU A 150 5.12 -12.96 -5.74
C LEU A 150 5.53 -14.39 -6.07
N LYS A 151 6.37 -14.57 -7.09
CA LYS A 151 6.93 -15.88 -7.48
C LYS A 151 7.61 -16.57 -6.30
N ARG A 152 8.43 -15.85 -5.53
CA ARG A 152 9.13 -16.39 -4.34
C ARG A 152 8.17 -16.94 -3.28
N LEU A 153 7.02 -16.30 -3.12
CA LEU A 153 6.02 -16.63 -2.11
C LEU A 153 4.99 -17.65 -2.62
N GLY A 154 5.00 -17.96 -3.92
CA GLY A 154 3.93 -18.74 -4.55
C GLY A 154 2.58 -18.03 -4.51
N TRP A 155 2.60 -16.69 -4.46
CA TRP A 155 1.38 -15.89 -4.38
C TRP A 155 0.87 -15.60 -5.79
N THR A 156 -0.42 -15.85 -5.99
CA THR A 156 -1.18 -15.46 -7.18
C THR A 156 -2.36 -14.61 -6.74
N PHE A 157 -2.92 -13.82 -7.64
CA PHE A 157 -4.04 -12.93 -7.34
C PHE A 157 -5.28 -13.40 -8.10
N ASN A 158 -6.41 -13.61 -7.43
CA ASN A 158 -7.68 -13.99 -8.06
C ASN A 158 -8.40 -12.76 -8.62
N PHE A 159 -8.54 -12.65 -9.94
CA PHE A 159 -9.16 -11.46 -10.56
C PHE A 159 -10.66 -11.36 -10.34
N GLN A 160 -11.32 -12.40 -9.83
CA GLN A 160 -12.71 -12.30 -9.39
C GLN A 160 -12.91 -11.19 -8.34
N HIS A 161 -11.90 -10.89 -7.52
CA HIS A 161 -12.00 -9.77 -6.58
C HIS A 161 -12.12 -8.41 -7.28
N LEU A 162 -11.63 -8.24 -8.50
CA LEU A 162 -11.81 -7.00 -9.27
C LEU A 162 -13.04 -7.09 -10.19
N LEU A 163 -13.22 -8.24 -10.85
CA LEU A 163 -14.33 -8.48 -11.79
C LEU A 163 -15.72 -8.45 -11.15
N GLN A 164 -15.81 -8.74 -9.85
CA GLN A 164 -17.08 -8.72 -9.10
C GLN A 164 -17.43 -7.33 -8.56
N GLN A 165 -16.70 -6.28 -8.93
CA GLN A 165 -16.93 -4.91 -8.51
C GLN A 165 -17.40 -4.05 -9.71
N PRO A 166 -18.72 -3.94 -9.97
CA PRO A 166 -19.21 -3.22 -11.15
C PRO A 166 -18.77 -1.76 -11.23
N LEU A 167 -18.70 -1.06 -10.10
CA LEU A 167 -18.24 0.33 -10.04
C LEU A 167 -16.75 0.45 -10.42
N LEU A 168 -15.91 -0.51 -10.00
CA LEU A 168 -14.48 -0.53 -10.37
C LEU A 168 -14.29 -0.77 -11.87
N LEU A 169 -15.09 -1.66 -12.45
CA LEU A 169 -15.09 -1.89 -13.89
C LEU A 169 -15.59 -0.65 -14.65
N ARG A 170 -16.68 -0.02 -14.20
CA ARG A 170 -17.23 1.19 -14.81
C ARG A 170 -16.19 2.31 -14.85
N ASP A 171 -15.53 2.58 -13.72
CA ASP A 171 -14.70 3.77 -13.55
C ASP A 171 -13.28 3.57 -14.07
N TRP A 172 -12.72 2.35 -13.95
CA TRP A 172 -11.30 2.13 -14.19
C TRP A 172 -10.98 0.93 -15.09
N LEU A 173 -11.58 -0.24 -14.82
CA LEU A 173 -11.05 -1.51 -15.32
C LEU A 173 -11.86 -2.16 -16.45
N GLY A 174 -12.95 -1.56 -16.90
CA GLY A 174 -13.85 -2.08 -17.92
C GLY A 174 -13.16 -2.49 -19.22
N PRO A 175 -12.25 -1.66 -19.79
CA PRO A 175 -11.50 -2.03 -20.99
C PRO A 175 -10.62 -3.29 -20.84
N TYR A 176 -10.35 -3.73 -19.61
CA TYR A 176 -9.44 -4.84 -19.31
C TYR A 176 -10.18 -6.08 -18.79
N GLU A 177 -11.51 -6.09 -18.80
CA GLU A 177 -12.32 -7.19 -18.28
C GLU A 177 -11.97 -8.53 -18.93
N GLU A 178 -11.86 -8.57 -20.26
CA GLU A 178 -11.54 -9.79 -21.00
C GLU A 178 -10.13 -10.32 -20.67
N GLN A 179 -9.15 -9.42 -20.49
CA GLN A 179 -7.79 -9.79 -20.10
C GLN A 179 -7.76 -10.43 -18.71
N MET A 180 -8.49 -9.85 -17.74
CA MET A 180 -8.64 -10.40 -16.40
C MET A 180 -9.32 -11.77 -16.41
N ARG A 181 -10.42 -11.92 -17.16
CA ARG A 181 -11.13 -13.21 -17.32
C ARG A 181 -10.26 -14.28 -17.96
N THR A 182 -9.45 -13.91 -18.95
CA THR A 182 -8.52 -14.82 -19.61
C THR A 182 -7.40 -15.25 -18.67
N ALA A 183 -6.84 -14.31 -17.90
CA ALA A 183 -5.83 -14.62 -16.89
C ALA A 183 -6.36 -15.61 -15.84
N ASP A 184 -7.63 -15.50 -15.41
CA ASP A 184 -8.29 -16.44 -14.49
C ASP A 184 -8.47 -17.86 -15.02
N LYS A 185 -8.48 -18.06 -16.35
CA LYS A 185 -8.49 -19.41 -16.94
C LYS A 185 -7.13 -20.10 -16.91
N ALA A 186 -6.04 -19.36 -16.63
CA ALA A 186 -4.68 -19.88 -16.56
C ALA A 186 -4.05 -19.59 -15.18
N PRO A 187 -4.54 -20.22 -14.09
CA PRO A 187 -4.12 -19.89 -12.72
C PRO A 187 -2.63 -20.16 -12.46
N ASP A 188 -2.01 -21.08 -13.20
CA ASP A 188 -0.60 -21.46 -13.06
C ASP A 188 0.37 -20.45 -13.70
N ASP A 189 -0.13 -19.54 -14.55
CA ASP A 189 0.70 -18.51 -15.19
C ASP A 189 0.90 -17.28 -14.30
N LEU A 190 1.68 -17.49 -13.24
CA LEU A 190 1.97 -16.45 -12.24
C LEU A 190 2.56 -15.18 -12.86
N ILE A 191 3.44 -15.31 -13.85
CA ILE A 191 4.09 -14.15 -14.49
C ILE A 191 3.05 -13.29 -15.19
N ASN A 192 2.17 -13.89 -15.99
CA ASN A 192 1.12 -13.15 -16.67
C ASN A 192 0.18 -12.47 -15.67
N ARG A 193 -0.31 -13.22 -14.66
CA ARG A 193 -1.25 -12.70 -13.66
C ARG A 193 -0.66 -11.56 -12.84
N ALA A 194 0.59 -11.70 -12.39
CA ALA A 194 1.27 -10.67 -11.62
C ALA A 194 1.57 -9.43 -12.48
N SER A 195 2.02 -9.62 -13.72
CA SER A 195 2.29 -8.52 -14.66
C SER A 195 1.02 -7.76 -15.03
N LEU A 196 -0.09 -8.47 -15.26
CA LEU A 196 -1.39 -7.87 -15.51
C LEU A 196 -1.86 -7.05 -14.30
N LEU A 197 -1.85 -7.62 -13.09
CA LEU A 197 -2.27 -6.90 -11.89
C LEU A 197 -1.43 -5.64 -11.66
N TRP A 198 -0.12 -5.72 -11.82
CA TRP A 198 0.78 -4.57 -11.73
C TRP A 198 0.37 -3.49 -12.73
N SER A 199 0.14 -3.87 -13.99
CA SER A 199 -0.23 -2.94 -15.07
C SER A 199 -1.59 -2.28 -14.82
N LEU A 200 -2.58 -3.04 -14.33
CA LEU A 200 -3.90 -2.48 -13.99
C LEU A 200 -3.80 -1.45 -12.88
N ILE A 201 -3.07 -1.76 -11.80
CA ILE A 201 -2.88 -0.85 -10.67
C ILE A 201 -2.22 0.45 -11.15
N TYR A 202 -1.05 0.37 -11.79
CA TYR A 202 -0.28 1.59 -12.07
C TYR A 202 -0.77 2.37 -13.27
N ARG A 203 -1.58 1.75 -14.15
CA ARG A 203 -2.35 2.51 -15.14
C ARG A 203 -3.39 3.39 -14.47
N VAL A 204 -4.14 2.87 -13.50
CA VAL A 204 -5.10 3.67 -12.75
C VAL A 204 -4.39 4.75 -11.93
N VAL A 205 -3.25 4.43 -11.31
CA VAL A 205 -2.43 5.44 -10.62
C VAL A 205 -2.01 6.57 -11.57
N HIS A 206 -1.53 6.24 -12.78
CA HIS A 206 -1.18 7.26 -13.77
C HIS A 206 -2.37 8.16 -14.12
N GLN A 207 -3.55 7.58 -14.37
CA GLN A 207 -4.77 8.34 -14.65
C GLN A 207 -5.21 9.21 -13.47
N MET A 208 -5.08 8.71 -12.22
CA MET A 208 -5.38 9.50 -11.02
C MET A 208 -4.44 10.68 -10.87
N GLN A 209 -3.14 10.54 -11.19
CA GLN A 209 -2.18 11.66 -11.12
C GLN A 209 -2.50 12.80 -12.09
N GLU A 210 -3.15 12.52 -13.23
CA GLU A 210 -3.60 13.58 -14.15
C GLU A 210 -4.68 14.47 -13.52
N GLN A 211 -5.47 13.92 -12.59
CA GLN A 211 -6.53 14.63 -11.87
C GLN A 211 -6.07 15.16 -10.51
N HIS A 212 -5.13 14.46 -9.87
CA HIS A 212 -4.59 14.74 -8.53
C HIS A 212 -3.06 14.85 -8.60
N PRO A 213 -2.53 15.98 -9.10
CA PRO A 213 -1.09 16.21 -9.20
C PRO A 213 -0.40 16.32 -7.82
N ASP A 214 -1.18 16.46 -6.75
CA ASP A 214 -0.76 16.43 -5.35
C ASP A 214 -0.50 15.01 -4.81
N PHE A 215 -0.81 13.96 -5.57
CA PHE A 215 -0.50 12.59 -5.17
C PHE A 215 0.99 12.30 -5.26
N GLU A 216 1.59 11.91 -4.14
CA GLU A 216 3.00 11.59 -4.03
C GLU A 216 3.27 10.14 -4.46
N VAL A 217 3.60 9.94 -5.75
CA VAL A 217 4.02 8.64 -6.26
C VAL A 217 5.52 8.45 -6.04
N VAL A 218 5.87 7.55 -5.12
CA VAL A 218 7.26 7.30 -4.72
C VAL A 218 7.75 5.95 -5.19
N ARG A 219 8.87 5.94 -5.93
CA ARG A 219 9.54 4.71 -6.37
C ARG A 219 10.28 4.07 -5.21
N HIS A 220 10.01 2.80 -4.96
CA HIS A 220 10.71 1.96 -4.00
C HIS A 220 12.21 1.94 -4.27
N GLU A 221 12.60 1.93 -5.55
CA GLU A 221 14.01 1.95 -5.97
C GLU A 221 14.71 3.23 -5.51
N THR A 222 14.11 4.39 -5.76
CA THR A 222 14.68 5.70 -5.37
C THR A 222 14.79 5.82 -3.86
N LEU A 223 13.72 5.46 -3.12
CA LEU A 223 13.74 5.41 -1.65
C LEU A 223 14.82 4.46 -1.11
N SER A 224 15.10 3.34 -1.80
CA SER A 224 16.10 2.38 -1.36
C SER A 224 17.54 2.84 -1.66
N LEU A 225 17.75 3.63 -2.71
CA LEU A 225 19.07 4.14 -3.09
C LEU A 225 19.50 5.34 -2.22
N GLU A 226 18.61 6.30 -2.03
CA GLU A 226 18.84 7.55 -1.30
C GLU A 226 17.81 7.77 -0.15
N PRO A 227 17.69 6.84 0.82
CA PRO A 227 16.57 6.83 1.76
C PRO A 227 16.41 8.11 2.57
N ILE A 228 17.50 8.68 3.08
CA ILE A 228 17.40 9.89 3.92
C ILE A 228 16.90 11.08 3.13
N LYS A 229 17.46 11.30 1.94
CA LYS A 229 17.09 12.42 1.06
C LYS A 229 15.65 12.29 0.56
N GLU A 230 15.25 11.10 0.13
CA GLU A 230 13.93 10.90 -0.44
C GLU A 230 12.82 10.87 0.63
N PHE A 231 13.08 10.33 1.83
CA PHE A 231 12.14 10.49 2.93
C PHE A 231 12.08 11.93 3.44
N GLU A 232 13.18 12.68 3.48
CA GLU A 232 13.13 14.11 3.85
C GLU A 232 12.24 14.92 2.90
N LYS A 233 12.32 14.67 1.58
CA LYS A 233 11.39 15.24 0.59
C LYS A 233 9.95 14.85 0.87
N LEU A 234 9.68 13.55 1.09
CA LEU A 234 8.33 13.06 1.35
C LEU A 234 7.73 13.64 2.64
N TYR A 235 8.54 13.80 3.68
CA TYR A 235 8.15 14.49 4.92
C TYR A 235 7.78 15.94 4.64
N SER A 236 8.56 16.65 3.82
CA SER A 236 8.26 18.03 3.42
C SER A 236 6.95 18.13 2.61
N ALA A 237 6.71 17.20 1.69
CA ALA A 237 5.49 17.18 0.87
C ALA A 237 4.23 16.94 1.73
N LEU A 238 4.35 16.16 2.80
CA LEU A 238 3.27 15.89 3.73
C LEU A 238 3.15 16.93 4.86
N ASP A 239 3.96 18.00 4.83
CA ASP A 239 4.05 19.01 5.89
C ASP A 239 4.32 18.41 7.29
N ILE A 240 5.37 17.60 7.38
CA ILE A 240 5.74 16.85 8.59
C ILE A 240 7.18 17.15 8.96
N PRO A 241 7.47 17.45 10.24
CA PRO A 241 8.84 17.64 10.69
C PRO A 241 9.70 16.39 10.48
N PHE A 242 10.81 16.53 9.74
CA PHE A 242 11.80 15.47 9.61
C PHE A 242 12.69 15.40 10.86
N THR A 243 12.21 14.69 11.88
CA THR A 243 12.86 14.64 13.20
C THR A 243 14.15 13.81 13.19
N VAL A 244 15.03 14.07 14.16
CA VAL A 244 16.23 13.23 14.40
C VAL A 244 15.85 11.77 14.66
N GLN A 245 14.73 11.54 15.34
CA GLN A 245 14.19 10.20 15.56
C GLN A 245 13.82 9.51 14.24
N ALA A 246 13.07 10.20 13.36
CA ALA A 246 12.73 9.68 12.05
C ALA A 246 13.98 9.33 11.24
N LYS A 247 14.94 10.26 11.16
CA LYS A 247 16.22 10.06 10.46
C LYS A 247 16.97 8.84 10.98
N ASN A 248 17.11 8.70 12.30
CA ASN A 248 17.81 7.56 12.91
C ASN A 248 17.08 6.23 12.65
N THR A 249 15.74 6.22 12.74
CA THR A 249 14.95 5.02 12.44
C THR A 249 15.11 4.61 10.97
N ILE A 250 15.07 5.57 10.03
CA ILE A 250 15.28 5.29 8.60
C ILE A 250 16.69 4.74 8.37
N GLN A 251 17.73 5.41 8.88
CA GLN A 251 19.11 4.93 8.76
C GLN A 251 19.28 3.50 9.27
N LYS A 252 18.70 3.20 10.43
CA LYS A 252 18.73 1.86 11.03
C LYS A 252 17.96 0.85 10.19
N ALA A 253 16.80 1.22 9.63
CA ALA A 253 15.98 0.33 8.81
C ALA A 253 16.63 0.02 7.44
N THR A 254 17.46 0.92 6.90
CA THR A 254 18.03 0.79 5.55
C THR A 254 19.51 0.39 5.51
N GLY A 255 20.15 0.23 6.67
CA GLY A 255 21.59 0.04 6.79
C GLY A 255 22.11 -1.27 6.19
N ALA A 256 23.35 -1.24 5.68
CA ALA A 256 24.00 -2.38 5.01
C ALA A 256 24.26 -3.60 5.91
N ALA A 257 24.20 -3.43 7.24
CA ALA A 257 24.33 -4.53 8.20
C ALA A 257 23.03 -5.36 8.31
N ASN A 258 21.90 -4.85 7.79
CA ASN A 258 20.64 -5.57 7.81
C ASN A 258 20.64 -6.69 6.75
N PRO A 259 19.73 -7.68 6.87
CA PRO A 259 19.54 -8.68 5.83
C PRO A 259 19.24 -8.04 4.47
N SER A 260 19.84 -8.54 3.40
CA SER A 260 19.54 -8.09 2.02
C SER A 260 18.17 -8.57 1.52
N GLU A 261 17.52 -9.48 2.25
CA GLU A 261 16.20 -9.98 1.92
C GLU A 261 15.38 -10.37 3.16
N VAL A 262 14.08 -10.09 3.07
CA VAL A 262 13.11 -10.48 4.09
C VAL A 262 12.96 -12.00 4.14
N SER A 263 12.97 -12.58 5.35
CA SER A 263 12.73 -14.02 5.54
C SER A 263 11.31 -14.42 5.15
N LYS A 264 11.13 -15.68 4.72
CA LYS A 264 9.78 -16.23 4.46
C LYS A 264 8.92 -16.30 5.73
N SER A 265 9.54 -16.39 6.91
CA SER A 265 8.85 -16.44 8.21
C SER A 265 8.36 -15.08 8.70
N ASN A 266 8.95 -13.97 8.23
CA ASN A 266 8.57 -12.61 8.61
C ASN A 266 8.52 -11.69 7.39
N ILE A 267 7.59 -11.96 6.48
CA ILE A 267 7.47 -11.29 5.17
C ILE A 267 7.20 -9.77 5.23
N TYR A 268 6.91 -9.23 6.41
CA TYR A 268 6.63 -7.82 6.68
C TYR A 268 7.78 -7.10 7.40
N ALA A 269 8.95 -7.73 7.56
CA ALA A 269 10.11 -7.06 8.12
C ALA A 269 10.50 -5.84 7.26
N THR A 270 10.74 -4.71 7.92
CA THR A 270 11.04 -3.42 7.28
C THR A 270 12.51 -2.99 7.44
N SER A 271 13.32 -3.77 8.15
CA SER A 271 14.77 -3.54 8.27
C SER A 271 15.52 -4.41 7.27
N LEU A 272 16.09 -3.78 6.23
CA LEU A 272 16.83 -4.44 5.15
C LEU A 272 18.06 -3.64 4.75
N ASP A 273 19.04 -4.31 4.17
CA ASP A 273 19.97 -3.64 3.26
C ASP A 273 19.16 -3.28 2.00
N SER A 274 18.60 -2.08 2.03
CA SER A 274 17.70 -1.56 1.01
C SER A 274 18.34 -1.56 -0.38
N ARG A 275 19.63 -1.26 -0.49
CA ARG A 275 20.37 -1.23 -1.77
C ARG A 275 20.62 -2.62 -2.30
N ALA A 276 21.05 -3.54 -1.44
CA ALA A 276 21.26 -4.94 -1.85
C ALA A 276 19.94 -5.60 -2.27
N ASN A 277 18.81 -5.23 -1.65
CA ASN A 277 17.50 -5.81 -1.97
C ASN A 277 17.05 -5.54 -3.42
N LEU A 278 17.43 -4.39 -3.99
CA LEU A 278 16.99 -3.99 -5.32
C LEU A 278 17.39 -4.98 -6.42
N LYS A 279 18.54 -5.64 -6.29
CA LYS A 279 19.07 -6.55 -7.31
C LYS A 279 18.61 -8.00 -7.15
N ASN A 280 17.80 -8.31 -6.13
CA ASN A 280 17.40 -9.69 -5.85
C ASN A 280 16.54 -10.31 -6.95
N TRP A 281 15.77 -9.51 -7.67
CA TRP A 281 14.92 -10.03 -8.75
C TRP A 281 15.73 -10.50 -9.95
N GLN A 282 16.85 -9.83 -10.27
CA GLN A 282 17.78 -10.21 -11.33
C GLN A 282 18.41 -11.59 -11.09
N LYS A 283 18.56 -11.99 -9.83
CA LYS A 283 19.09 -13.32 -9.46
C LYS A 283 18.03 -14.42 -9.46
N ARG A 284 16.74 -14.06 -9.38
CA ARG A 284 15.63 -15.02 -9.20
C ARG A 284 14.90 -15.32 -10.50
N LEU A 285 14.78 -14.31 -11.36
CA LEU A 285 14.11 -14.42 -12.65
C LEU A 285 15.12 -14.83 -13.71
N SER A 286 14.72 -15.70 -14.63
CA SER A 286 15.53 -15.97 -15.83
C SER A 286 15.46 -14.79 -16.81
N ALA A 287 16.38 -14.73 -17.77
CA ALA A 287 16.36 -13.71 -18.81
C ALA A 287 15.05 -13.72 -19.62
N ASP A 288 14.52 -14.91 -19.93
CA ASP A 288 13.23 -15.08 -20.63
C ASP A 288 12.06 -14.56 -19.78
N GLU A 289 12.08 -14.82 -18.47
CA GLU A 289 11.05 -14.31 -17.57
C GLU A 289 11.10 -12.79 -17.46
N ILE A 290 12.30 -12.20 -17.36
CA ILE A 290 12.47 -10.73 -17.33
C ILE A 290 11.95 -10.13 -18.64
N SER A 291 12.32 -10.71 -19.78
CA SER A 291 11.89 -10.25 -21.11
C SER A 291 10.36 -10.33 -21.26
N ARG A 292 9.76 -11.44 -20.80
CA ARG A 292 8.31 -11.63 -20.79
C ARG A 292 7.59 -10.64 -19.87
N ILE A 293 8.10 -10.41 -18.66
CA ILE A 293 7.52 -9.42 -17.73
C ILE A 293 7.60 -8.03 -18.36
N ARG A 294 8.72 -7.70 -18.98
CA ARG A 294 8.90 -6.44 -19.68
C ARG A 294 7.86 -6.26 -20.78
N GLU A 295 7.77 -7.20 -21.71
CA GLU A 295 6.79 -7.18 -22.80
C GLU A 295 5.35 -6.97 -22.29
N LEU A 296 4.96 -7.73 -21.26
CA LEU A 296 3.61 -7.66 -20.69
C LEU A 296 3.32 -6.34 -19.96
N THR A 297 4.34 -5.66 -19.44
CA THR A 297 4.16 -4.44 -18.64
C THR A 297 4.58 -3.16 -19.35
N GLU A 298 5.29 -3.24 -20.49
CA GLU A 298 5.88 -2.12 -21.23
C GLU A 298 4.92 -0.93 -21.46
N PRO A 299 3.65 -1.15 -21.85
CA PRO A 299 2.71 -0.03 -22.08
C PRO A 299 2.40 0.81 -20.83
N VAL A 300 2.72 0.32 -19.64
CA VAL A 300 2.55 1.03 -18.36
C VAL A 300 3.90 1.31 -17.71
N ALA A 301 4.85 0.38 -17.81
CA ALA A 301 6.18 0.51 -17.23
C ALA A 301 6.94 1.72 -17.80
N SER A 302 6.83 1.96 -19.11
CA SER A 302 7.45 3.12 -19.78
C SER A 302 6.98 4.48 -19.27
N LEU A 303 5.83 4.55 -18.57
CA LEU A 303 5.34 5.78 -17.95
C LEU A 303 6.13 6.15 -16.68
N PHE A 304 6.82 5.19 -16.06
CA PHE A 304 7.49 5.37 -14.76
C PHE A 304 8.96 4.94 -14.72
N TYR A 305 9.36 4.11 -15.67
CA TYR A 305 10.66 3.46 -15.75
C TYR A 305 11.27 3.65 -17.13
N SER A 306 12.58 3.84 -17.16
CA SER A 306 13.38 3.92 -18.38
C SER A 306 13.99 2.56 -18.72
N ASP A 307 14.54 2.42 -19.93
CA ASP A 307 15.27 1.21 -20.33
C ASP A 307 16.41 0.84 -19.37
N GLY A 308 17.07 1.84 -18.78
CA GLY A 308 18.15 1.65 -17.82
C GLY A 308 17.70 0.98 -16.52
N ASP A 309 16.42 1.10 -16.15
CA ASP A 309 15.87 0.50 -14.93
C ASP A 309 15.72 -1.04 -15.02
N TRP A 310 15.80 -1.60 -16.24
CA TRP A 310 15.73 -3.03 -16.50
C TRP A 310 17.08 -3.75 -16.42
N SER A 311 18.18 -3.01 -16.20
CA SER A 311 19.56 -3.51 -16.19
C SER A 311 20.14 -3.81 -14.81
#